data_AF-A0A2S5W1S1-F1
#
_entry.id   AF-A0A2S5W1S1-F1
#
_cell.length_a   1.000
_cell.length_b   1.000
_cell.length_c   1.000
_cell.angle_alpha   90.00
_cell.angle_beta   90.00
_cell.angle_gamma   90.00
#
_symmetry.space_group_name_H-M   'P 1'
#
loop_
_entity.id
_entity.type
_entity.pdbx_description
1 polymer ?
#
loop_
_entity_poly.entity_id
_entity_poly.type
_entity_poly.pdbx_seq_one_letter_code
_entity_poly.pdbx_strand_id
1 'polypeptide(L)'
;MKLFTAAVAALVVGSVFVATPSFAEGSASVARSSAALQVSATTGLPVATDALPFAADELPALDPAHPATPPKPAAAAVPFAERPAAADPLAAAAAPPAAVTVSGTVTVGSNQPGTAVAGVIATATQVDADGTTVATTDTTSTATGAFAFTGLPAGSYYFSFYYDGDPAGATAMWWGATATKPFGNAAVALAAGQKLTVDQLLQPTGTVGGRLSTGDRQTAPDSAEVQLFLATRLDDDKYHPVIRLGWADDGQYLIDFVLPYSDYAVFAIRVGADTSYAEISSSDAFSLGPNETTRHDTIVSKLIASVSGVNDATNAFVNALYWDFLTRSPAPEDITFWNRQFAGGAGLGAVSTGFVTSDEYRLIRIDAAYSKILGRGPDAGGRADWLRWMQQGLITTDDIETSFYASQEYFDQRGGTNTSFVKAIYTTLLHRDASSADVTFWTKLIVQHGRAWVIAQFWDSTETISERVSLMYAAYLGRTPDPAGLANWVGTALQLGDSGLRSGLSGNAEYVGRAQYRFGV
;
A
#
# COMPACT_ATOMS: atom_id res chain seq x y z
N MET A 1 10.99 -44.97 -22.05
CA MET A 1 10.91 -46.41 -21.76
C MET A 1 10.82 -46.58 -20.24
N LYS A 2 9.74 -47.21 -19.73
CA LYS A 2 9.42 -47.42 -18.29
C LYS A 2 9.19 -46.12 -17.48
N LEU A 3 7.96 -45.82 -17.07
CA LEU A 3 7.19 -46.36 -15.93
C LEU A 3 7.64 -45.78 -14.58
N PHE A 4 6.87 -44.80 -14.08
CA PHE A 4 6.37 -44.81 -12.71
C PHE A 4 4.96 -44.20 -12.70
N THR A 5 4.03 -44.91 -12.08
CA THR A 5 2.61 -44.54 -11.92
C THR A 5 2.19 -44.96 -10.51
N ALA A 6 1.14 -44.31 -9.99
CA ALA A 6 0.50 -44.50 -8.69
C ALA A 6 1.15 -43.77 -7.49
N ALA A 7 0.38 -43.11 -6.61
CA ALA A 7 -1.03 -42.72 -6.75
C ALA A 7 -1.42 -41.65 -5.71
N VAL A 8 -2.13 -40.59 -6.16
CA VAL A 8 -3.34 -40.10 -5.47
C VAL A 8 -4.35 -39.74 -6.56
N ALA A 9 -5.49 -40.43 -6.54
CA ALA A 9 -6.69 -40.17 -7.32
C ALA A 9 -7.87 -40.37 -6.34
N ALA A 10 -9.03 -39.74 -6.43
CA ALA A 10 -9.54 -38.76 -7.40
C ALA A 10 -10.66 -37.94 -6.74
N LEU A 11 -11.01 -36.79 -7.33
CA LEU A 11 -12.42 -36.54 -7.67
C LEU A 11 -12.57 -35.62 -8.89
N VAL A 12 -12.17 -36.12 -10.06
CA VAL A 12 -12.75 -35.63 -11.32
C VAL A 12 -14.07 -36.35 -11.52
N VAL A 13 -15.18 -35.74 -11.10
CA VAL A 13 -16.50 -36.09 -11.62
C VAL A 13 -16.74 -35.18 -12.82
N GLY A 14 -16.90 -35.79 -13.98
CA GLY A 14 -17.12 -35.05 -15.22
C GLY A 14 -18.48 -34.37 -15.23
N SER A 15 -18.47 -33.05 -15.32
CA SER A 15 -19.56 -32.27 -15.90
C SER A 15 -18.95 -31.32 -16.92
N VAL A 16 -19.18 -31.62 -18.20
CA VAL A 16 -18.85 -30.70 -19.30
C VAL A 16 -19.83 -29.52 -19.19
N PHE A 17 -19.38 -28.44 -18.54
CA PHE A 17 -20.14 -27.19 -18.47
C PHE A 17 -20.04 -26.44 -19.80
N VAL A 18 -20.89 -26.80 -20.75
CA VAL A 18 -21.25 -25.96 -21.89
C VAL A 18 -22.56 -25.25 -21.57
N ALA A 19 -22.46 -24.10 -20.91
CA ALA A 19 -23.53 -23.13 -20.74
C ALA A 19 -22.95 -21.76 -20.33
N THR A 20 -22.35 -21.04 -21.28
CA THR A 20 -22.18 -19.59 -21.14
C THR A 20 -23.56 -18.92 -21.21
N PRO A 21 -23.95 -18.05 -20.26
CA PRO A 21 -25.22 -17.35 -20.36
C PRO A 21 -25.12 -16.20 -21.37
N SER A 22 -25.86 -16.28 -22.46
CA SER A 22 -26.27 -15.09 -23.21
C SER A 22 -27.38 -14.38 -22.43
N PHE A 23 -27.13 -13.16 -21.95
CA PHE A 23 -28.09 -12.41 -21.15
C PHE A 23 -29.23 -11.84 -22.02
N ALA A 24 -30.47 -12.27 -21.77
CA ALA A 24 -31.69 -11.64 -22.27
C ALA A 24 -32.92 -11.91 -21.38
N GLU A 25 -33.55 -10.82 -20.93
CA GLU A 25 -34.93 -10.59 -20.47
C GLU A 25 -35.85 -11.75 -19.99
N GLY A 26 -36.35 -11.59 -18.75
CA GLY A 26 -37.79 -11.28 -18.58
C GLY A 26 -38.77 -12.34 -18.05
N SER A 27 -39.60 -11.90 -17.09
CA SER A 27 -40.93 -12.42 -16.69
C SER A 27 -41.02 -13.44 -15.53
N ALA A 28 -42.04 -13.25 -14.69
CA ALA A 28 -42.21 -13.91 -13.38
C ALA A 28 -43.51 -14.73 -13.26
N SER A 29 -43.56 -15.71 -12.34
CA SER A 29 -44.72 -15.90 -11.42
C SER A 29 -44.51 -16.94 -10.28
N VAL A 30 -44.46 -16.44 -9.05
CA VAL A 30 -45.29 -16.77 -7.85
C VAL A 30 -45.66 -18.24 -7.46
N ALA A 31 -45.49 -18.51 -6.13
CA ALA A 31 -46.13 -19.54 -5.27
C ALA A 31 -45.62 -21.01 -5.33
N ARG A 32 -45.57 -21.78 -4.22
CA ARG A 32 -46.04 -21.59 -2.81
C ARG A 32 -45.21 -22.44 -1.80
N SER A 33 -45.48 -22.25 -0.50
CA SER A 33 -44.92 -22.96 0.68
C SER A 33 -45.10 -24.50 0.65
N SER A 34 -44.50 -25.35 1.49
CA SER A 34 -43.89 -25.23 2.84
C SER A 34 -42.69 -26.23 2.96
N ALA A 35 -41.98 -26.49 4.07
CA ALA A 35 -42.16 -26.19 5.51
C ALA A 35 -40.78 -26.09 6.23
N ALA A 36 -40.69 -26.38 7.54
CA ALA A 36 -39.50 -26.19 8.38
C ALA A 36 -38.76 -27.49 8.76
N LEU A 37 -37.45 -27.39 8.99
CA LEU A 37 -36.74 -28.18 10.00
C LEU A 37 -35.63 -27.31 10.64
N GLN A 38 -35.66 -27.15 11.96
CA GLN A 38 -34.59 -26.48 12.71
C GLN A 38 -33.45 -27.45 12.99
N VAL A 39 -32.20 -27.02 12.82
CA VAL A 39 -31.03 -27.59 13.51
C VAL A 39 -30.14 -26.43 13.98
N SER A 40 -29.73 -26.46 15.25
CA SER A 40 -29.04 -25.37 15.92
C SER A 40 -27.62 -25.11 15.42
N ALA A 41 -27.20 -23.85 15.51
CA ALA A 41 -25.83 -23.42 15.29
C ALA A 41 -24.90 -23.70 16.48
N THR A 42 -23.64 -24.02 16.17
CA THR A 42 -22.37 -23.57 16.80
C THR A 42 -21.24 -24.29 16.05
N THR A 43 -20.09 -23.71 15.71
CA THR A 43 -19.45 -22.46 16.18
C THR A 43 -19.02 -21.59 14.99
N GLY A 44 -19.54 -20.37 14.88
CA GLY A 44 -18.85 -19.30 14.16
C GLY A 44 -17.80 -18.69 15.09
N LEU A 45 -16.58 -18.47 14.61
CA LEU A 45 -15.68 -17.53 15.27
C LEU A 45 -16.30 -16.13 15.15
N PRO A 46 -16.39 -15.35 16.23
CA PRO A 46 -16.80 -13.97 16.10
C PRO A 46 -15.74 -13.23 15.28
N VAL A 47 -16.16 -12.59 14.19
CA VAL A 47 -15.53 -11.33 13.82
C VAL A 47 -15.80 -10.43 15.01
N ALA A 48 -14.76 -10.10 15.76
CA ALA A 48 -14.88 -9.23 16.92
C ALA A 48 -15.24 -7.83 16.41
N THR A 49 -16.55 -7.56 16.38
CA THR A 49 -17.07 -6.21 16.57
C THR A 49 -16.80 -5.81 18.01
N ASP A 50 -15.52 -5.66 18.36
CA ASP A 50 -15.16 -4.86 19.53
C ASP A 50 -15.77 -3.47 19.30
N ALA A 51 -16.46 -2.97 20.31
CA ALA A 51 -17.13 -1.68 20.22
C ALA A 51 -16.10 -0.63 19.81
N LEU A 52 -16.39 0.09 18.72
CA LEU A 52 -15.48 1.05 18.10
C LEU A 52 -14.83 1.91 19.20
N PRO A 53 -13.48 1.93 19.33
CA PRO A 53 -12.82 2.69 20.39
C PRO A 53 -13.00 4.20 20.23
N PHE A 54 -13.52 4.61 19.07
CA PHE A 54 -13.87 5.95 18.64
C PHE A 54 -15.37 6.22 18.85
N ALA A 55 -15.69 6.98 19.89
CA ALA A 55 -16.59 8.09 19.62
C ALA A 55 -15.88 9.05 18.65
N ALA A 56 -16.63 9.83 17.88
CA ALA A 56 -16.07 11.05 17.27
C ALA A 56 -15.88 12.11 18.38
N ASP A 57 -15.06 11.79 19.39
CA ASP A 57 -14.37 12.81 20.17
C ASP A 57 -13.63 13.70 19.18
N GLU A 58 -13.59 15.02 19.44
CA GLU A 58 -13.00 15.98 18.51
C GLU A 58 -11.61 15.50 18.08
N LEU A 59 -11.50 15.13 16.79
CA LEU A 59 -10.23 14.80 16.15
C LEU A 59 -9.21 15.84 16.60
N PRO A 60 -8.04 15.45 17.15
CA PRO A 60 -7.13 16.41 17.74
C PRO A 60 -6.84 17.47 16.70
N ALA A 61 -7.36 18.67 16.94
CA ALA A 61 -7.24 19.76 16.00
C ALA A 61 -5.74 19.98 15.82
N LEU A 62 -5.26 19.81 14.59
CA LEU A 62 -3.94 20.30 14.22
C LEU A 62 -3.92 21.76 14.66
N ASP A 63 -3.08 22.07 15.65
CA ASP A 63 -2.96 23.41 16.20
C ASP A 63 -2.74 24.35 15.02
N PRO A 64 -3.71 25.21 14.64
CA PRO A 64 -3.65 25.93 13.37
C PRO A 64 -2.55 27.00 13.40
N ALA A 65 -2.04 27.33 14.59
CA ALA A 65 -0.87 28.15 14.83
C ALA A 65 0.45 27.39 14.59
N HIS A 66 0.43 26.06 14.66
CA HIS A 66 1.63 25.25 14.49
C HIS A 66 2.02 25.17 13.01
N PRO A 67 3.29 25.41 12.64
CA PRO A 67 3.77 25.12 11.31
C PRO A 67 3.63 23.61 11.01
N ALA A 68 2.63 23.23 10.23
CA ALA A 68 2.29 21.82 9.97
C ALA A 68 3.32 21.10 9.09
N THR A 69 4.28 21.82 8.51
CA THR A 69 5.43 21.23 7.80
C THR A 69 6.56 20.88 8.78
N PRO A 70 7.33 19.81 8.54
CA PRO A 70 8.58 19.56 9.27
C PRO A 70 9.48 20.80 9.24
N PRO A 71 10.26 21.09 10.30
CA PRO A 71 11.12 22.25 10.30
C PRO A 71 12.13 22.16 9.16
N LYS A 72 12.36 23.27 8.48
CA LYS A 72 13.43 23.40 7.49
C LYS A 72 14.29 24.59 7.91
N PRO A 73 15.60 24.55 7.66
CA PRO A 73 16.46 25.68 7.93
C PRO A 73 16.04 26.84 7.02
N ALA A 74 16.32 28.08 7.42
CA ALA A 74 16.11 29.22 6.55
C ALA A 74 16.81 29.01 5.19
N ALA A 75 16.22 29.49 4.09
CA ALA A 75 16.69 29.21 2.73
C ALA A 75 18.11 29.71 2.37
N ALA A 76 18.76 30.43 3.29
CA ALA A 76 20.15 30.89 3.20
C ALA A 76 21.12 30.12 4.11
N ALA A 77 20.70 29.00 4.70
CA ALA A 77 21.53 28.23 5.63
C ALA A 77 22.71 27.54 4.93
N VAL A 78 23.90 27.79 5.49
CA VAL A 78 25.16 27.14 5.11
C VAL A 78 25.07 25.62 5.39
N PRO A 79 25.60 24.72 4.53
CA PRO A 79 25.60 23.28 4.77
C PRO A 79 26.32 22.90 6.08
N PHE A 80 25.89 21.82 6.73
CA PHE A 80 26.46 21.37 8.01
C PHE A 80 27.99 21.40 8.07
N ALA A 81 28.66 20.85 7.05
CA ALA A 81 30.11 20.72 6.99
C ALA A 81 30.88 22.06 7.00
N GLU A 82 30.19 23.17 6.72
CA GLU A 82 30.74 24.53 6.68
C GLU A 82 30.30 25.38 7.88
N ARG A 83 29.43 24.87 8.78
CA ARG A 83 28.98 25.61 9.96
C ARG A 83 30.04 25.63 11.05
N PRO A 84 30.49 26.81 11.53
CA PRO A 84 31.31 26.89 12.72
C PRO A 84 30.49 26.52 13.95
N ALA A 85 31.11 25.82 14.90
CA ALA A 85 30.54 25.65 16.23
C ALA A 85 30.37 27.01 16.92
N ALA A 86 29.28 27.20 17.66
CA ALA A 86 29.14 28.37 18.51
C ALA A 86 30.26 28.43 19.56
N ALA A 87 30.66 29.65 19.93
CA ALA A 87 31.41 29.87 21.17
C ALA A 87 30.53 29.53 22.38
N ASP A 88 31.11 29.45 23.59
CA ASP A 88 30.34 29.18 24.82
C ASP A 88 29.11 30.10 24.91
N PRO A 89 27.89 29.54 24.76
CA PRO A 89 26.69 30.34 24.51
C PRO A 89 26.21 31.08 25.78
N LEU A 90 26.82 30.80 26.94
CA LEU A 90 26.59 31.51 28.19
C LEU A 90 27.71 32.50 28.56
N ALA A 91 28.86 32.45 27.87
CA ALA A 91 29.96 33.41 28.05
C ALA A 91 29.79 34.70 27.23
N ALA A 92 28.94 34.69 26.20
CA ALA A 92 28.71 35.81 25.29
C ALA A 92 27.77 36.87 25.88
N ALA A 93 28.36 37.84 26.61
CA ALA A 93 27.75 39.07 27.14
C ALA A 93 26.54 38.91 28.08
N ALA A 94 26.52 39.69 29.17
CA ALA A 94 25.38 39.72 30.08
C ALA A 94 24.10 40.11 29.32
N ALA A 95 23.11 39.22 29.29
CA ALA A 95 21.86 39.43 28.57
C ALA A 95 21.21 40.76 29.01
N PRO A 96 20.58 41.51 28.08
CA PRO A 96 19.94 42.78 28.42
C PRO A 96 18.96 42.60 29.59
N PRO A 97 18.92 43.53 30.57
CA PRO A 97 17.95 43.42 31.66
C PRO A 97 16.54 43.37 31.06
N ALA A 98 15.77 42.35 31.48
CA ALA A 98 14.44 41.97 30.98
C ALA A 98 14.37 41.19 29.63
N ALA A 99 15.49 40.77 29.03
CA ALA A 99 15.46 39.83 27.90
C ALA A 99 15.03 38.40 28.32
N VAL A 100 14.28 37.71 27.45
CA VAL A 100 14.05 36.26 27.57
C VAL A 100 15.36 35.53 27.23
N THR A 101 15.66 34.46 27.98
CA THR A 101 16.80 33.57 27.70
C THR A 101 16.31 32.13 27.58
N VAL A 102 16.67 31.46 26.48
CA VAL A 102 16.35 30.04 26.26
C VAL A 102 17.65 29.32 26.00
N SER A 103 17.88 28.19 26.65
CA SER A 103 19.14 27.43 26.52
C SER A 103 18.94 25.95 26.81
N GLY A 104 19.83 25.09 26.33
CA GLY A 104 19.82 23.69 26.71
C GLY A 104 20.75 22.87 25.85
N THR A 105 20.48 21.56 25.75
CA THR A 105 21.30 20.62 24.99
C THR A 105 20.52 19.96 23.86
N VAL A 106 21.14 19.87 22.69
CA VAL A 106 20.66 19.06 21.58
C VAL A 106 21.63 17.91 21.30
N THR A 107 21.07 16.72 21.17
CA THR A 107 21.78 15.48 20.85
C THR A 107 21.18 14.85 19.60
N VAL A 108 21.93 14.00 18.91
CA VAL A 108 21.50 13.26 17.71
C VAL A 108 21.71 11.77 17.93
N GLY A 109 20.72 10.95 17.58
CA GLY A 109 20.83 9.50 17.63
C GLY A 109 19.47 8.81 17.65
N SER A 110 19.45 7.52 17.35
CA SER A 110 18.19 6.76 17.28
C SER A 110 17.51 6.60 18.65
N ASN A 111 18.26 6.48 19.74
CA ASN A 111 17.75 6.25 21.08
C ASN A 111 18.43 7.17 22.12
N GLN A 112 17.80 7.32 23.29
CA GLN A 112 18.40 8.00 24.44
C GLN A 112 19.48 7.13 25.13
N PRO A 113 20.61 7.70 25.59
CA PRO A 113 21.06 9.07 25.34
C PRO A 113 21.66 9.22 23.93
N GLY A 114 21.35 10.33 23.26
CA GLY A 114 21.95 10.67 21.98
C GLY A 114 23.40 11.18 22.09
N THR A 115 24.03 11.41 20.94
CA THR A 115 25.37 12.00 20.83
C THR A 115 25.28 13.51 20.69
N ALA A 116 26.01 14.26 21.53
CA ALA A 116 26.13 15.70 21.38
C ALA A 116 26.94 16.08 20.13
N VAL A 117 26.46 17.01 19.31
CA VAL A 117 27.14 17.46 18.08
C VAL A 117 27.07 18.99 17.94
N ALA A 118 28.12 19.59 17.38
CA ALA A 118 28.14 20.99 16.98
C ALA A 118 27.35 21.22 15.69
N GLY A 119 26.91 22.45 15.42
CA GLY A 119 26.37 22.84 14.11
C GLY A 119 24.91 22.45 13.82
N VAL A 120 24.18 21.89 14.80
CA VAL A 120 22.72 21.83 14.75
C VAL A 120 22.20 23.26 14.73
N ILE A 121 21.30 23.60 13.81
CA ILE A 121 20.58 24.87 13.85
C ILE A 121 19.42 24.71 14.83
N ALA A 122 19.35 25.56 15.84
CA ALA A 122 18.19 25.72 16.68
C ALA A 122 17.51 27.05 16.31
N THR A 123 16.20 27.01 16.09
CA THR A 123 15.39 28.17 15.69
C THR A 123 14.32 28.43 16.75
N ALA A 124 14.23 29.68 17.21
CA ALA A 124 13.13 30.20 18.01
C ALA A 124 12.18 30.98 17.09
N THR A 125 10.97 30.49 16.92
CA THR A 125 9.92 31.09 16.06
C THR A 125 8.93 31.82 16.95
N GLN A 126 8.97 33.15 16.96
CA GLN A 126 8.00 33.99 17.65
C GLN A 126 6.69 34.01 16.87
N VAL A 127 5.57 33.81 17.56
CA VAL A 127 4.21 33.89 16.99
C VAL A 127 3.36 34.94 17.68
N ASP A 128 2.35 35.46 16.96
CA ASP A 128 1.32 36.33 17.51
C ASP A 128 0.16 35.54 18.16
N ALA A 129 -0.92 36.23 18.50
CA ALA A 129 -2.09 35.62 19.15
C ALA A 129 -2.90 34.70 18.22
N ASP A 130 -2.76 34.86 16.89
CA ASP A 130 -3.40 34.04 15.87
C ASP A 130 -2.47 32.91 15.39
N GLY A 131 -1.26 32.81 15.96
CA GLY A 131 -0.25 31.81 15.61
C GLY A 131 0.64 32.16 14.43
N THR A 132 0.48 33.33 13.83
CA THR A 132 1.26 33.73 12.65
C THR A 132 2.71 34.00 13.06
N THR A 133 3.67 33.51 12.29
CA THR A 133 5.09 33.78 12.52
C THR A 133 5.40 35.28 12.40
N VAL A 134 5.83 35.88 13.51
CA VAL A 134 6.24 37.29 13.61
C VAL A 134 7.72 37.45 13.30
N ALA A 135 8.56 36.56 13.85
CA ALA A 135 10.01 36.58 13.69
C ALA A 135 10.62 35.20 13.93
N THR A 136 11.74 34.92 13.29
CA THR A 136 12.60 33.75 13.59
C THR A 136 13.96 34.22 14.05
N THR A 137 14.52 33.57 15.06
CA THR A 137 15.90 33.77 15.53
C THR A 137 16.60 32.42 15.51
N ASP A 138 17.77 32.35 14.86
CA ASP A 138 18.57 31.13 14.76
C ASP A 138 19.82 31.22 15.66
N THR A 139 20.25 30.06 16.17
CA THR A 139 21.53 29.85 16.86
C THR A 139 22.08 28.47 16.48
N THR A 140 23.36 28.20 16.75
CA THR A 140 23.97 26.87 16.49
C THR A 140 24.47 26.20 17.75
N SER A 141 24.46 24.86 17.77
CA SER A 141 25.00 24.09 18.88
C SER A 141 26.54 24.10 18.93
N THR A 142 27.09 24.02 20.14
CA THR A 142 28.52 23.75 20.39
C THR A 142 28.83 22.26 20.26
N ALA A 143 30.12 21.88 20.34
CA ALA A 143 30.54 20.47 20.37
C ALA A 143 30.01 19.67 21.57
N THR A 144 29.50 20.32 22.62
CA THR A 144 28.80 19.67 23.74
C THR A 144 27.29 19.64 23.55
N GLY A 145 26.79 19.96 22.35
CA GLY A 145 25.36 20.06 22.05
C GLY A 145 24.67 21.29 22.66
N ALA A 146 25.41 22.14 23.40
CA ALA A 146 24.83 23.27 24.08
C ALA A 146 24.44 24.38 23.08
N PHE A 147 23.29 25.01 23.30
CA PHE A 147 22.85 26.19 22.55
C PHE A 147 22.20 27.19 23.50
N ALA A 148 22.17 28.47 23.09
CA ALA A 148 21.34 29.47 23.75
C ALA A 148 20.87 30.56 22.79
N PHE A 149 19.72 31.12 23.12
CA PHE A 149 19.19 32.38 22.60
C PHE A 149 19.26 33.41 23.74
N THR A 150 20.09 34.44 23.55
CA THR A 150 20.21 35.57 24.47
C THR A 150 19.62 36.81 23.80
N GLY A 151 18.64 37.46 24.44
CA GLY A 151 18.03 38.68 23.89
C GLY A 151 16.66 38.50 23.21
N LEU A 152 15.99 37.35 23.35
CA LEU A 152 14.64 37.18 22.80
C LEU A 152 13.66 38.19 23.47
N PRO A 153 12.75 38.83 22.71
CA PRO A 153 11.69 39.64 23.29
C PRO A 153 10.65 38.77 24.04
N ALA A 154 9.85 39.38 24.92
CA ALA A 154 8.72 38.68 25.50
C ALA A 154 7.66 38.34 24.43
N GLY A 155 7.09 37.14 24.48
CA GLY A 155 6.18 36.64 23.45
C GLY A 155 5.97 35.12 23.53
N SER A 156 5.21 34.57 22.58
CA SER A 156 4.98 33.13 22.44
C SER A 156 5.93 32.54 21.42
N TYR A 157 6.52 31.37 21.72
CA TYR A 157 7.55 30.74 20.89
C TYR A 157 7.33 29.26 20.64
N TYR A 158 7.51 28.83 19.39
CA TYR A 158 7.87 27.45 19.05
C TYR A 158 9.40 27.33 18.93
N PHE A 159 9.93 26.15 19.23
CA PHE A 159 11.35 25.83 19.06
C PHE A 159 11.50 24.65 18.11
N SER A 160 12.38 24.77 17.13
CA SER A 160 12.71 23.71 16.19
C SER A 160 14.21 23.53 16.03
N PHE A 161 14.60 22.33 15.62
CA PHE A 161 15.99 21.94 15.45
C PHE A 161 16.19 21.28 14.09
N TYR A 162 17.33 21.54 13.46
CA TYR A 162 17.69 21.00 12.16
C TYR A 162 19.15 20.54 12.10
N TYR A 163 19.36 19.33 11.59
CA TYR A 163 20.65 18.67 11.47
C TYR A 163 20.76 17.88 10.15
N ASP A 164 21.56 18.40 9.23
CA ASP A 164 21.93 17.84 7.92
C ASP A 164 23.32 17.20 7.91
N GLY A 165 23.89 16.90 9.10
CA GLY A 165 25.19 16.24 9.25
C GLY A 165 25.13 14.70 9.28
N ASP A 166 23.94 14.09 9.18
CA ASP A 166 23.79 12.63 9.13
C ASP A 166 23.98 12.13 7.68
N PRO A 167 24.89 11.16 7.40
CA PRO A 167 25.02 10.56 6.08
C PRO A 167 23.75 9.84 5.57
N ALA A 168 22.79 9.54 6.44
CA ALA A 168 21.49 8.97 6.06
C ALA A 168 20.44 10.01 5.63
N GLY A 169 20.67 11.30 5.88
CA GLY A 169 19.75 12.38 5.48
C GLY A 169 19.47 13.40 6.60
N ALA A 170 18.93 14.56 6.23
CA ALA A 170 18.68 15.62 7.20
C ALA A 170 17.55 15.28 8.17
N THR A 171 17.85 15.36 9.47
CA THR A 171 16.89 15.22 10.56
C THR A 171 16.44 16.61 11.02
N ALA A 172 15.13 16.82 11.13
CA ALA A 172 14.52 18.03 11.67
C ALA A 172 13.49 17.64 12.73
N MET A 173 13.38 18.35 13.85
CA MET A 173 12.33 18.09 14.85
C MET A 173 11.84 19.36 15.53
N TRP A 174 10.54 19.39 15.86
CA TRP A 174 9.96 20.36 16.78
C TRP A 174 10.25 19.96 18.23
N TRP A 175 10.38 20.95 19.12
CA TRP A 175 10.68 20.67 20.52
C TRP A 175 9.54 19.95 21.22
N GLY A 176 9.86 18.85 21.90
CA GLY A 176 8.88 17.99 22.56
C GLY A 176 8.09 17.11 21.60
N ALA A 177 8.52 16.96 20.34
CA ALA A 177 7.90 16.05 19.38
C ALA A 177 7.96 14.59 19.86
N THR A 178 6.82 13.91 19.78
CA THR A 178 6.61 12.49 20.09
C THR A 178 5.74 11.88 18.99
N ALA A 179 5.65 10.55 18.88
CA ALA A 179 4.72 9.92 17.94
C ALA A 179 3.26 10.40 18.11
N THR A 180 2.90 10.79 19.34
CA THR A 180 1.58 11.25 19.79
C THR A 180 1.36 12.76 19.59
N LYS A 181 2.46 13.50 19.44
CA LYS A 181 2.52 14.94 19.15
C LYS A 181 3.64 15.14 18.14
N PRO A 182 3.48 14.78 16.85
CA PRO A 182 4.56 14.83 15.87
C PRO A 182 5.09 16.26 15.67
N PHE A 183 4.22 17.24 15.93
CA PHE A 183 4.53 18.68 15.92
C PHE A 183 5.07 19.21 17.26
N GLY A 184 5.12 18.39 18.32
CA GLY A 184 5.68 18.77 19.61
C GLY A 184 4.78 19.64 20.48
N ASN A 185 5.39 20.54 21.24
CA ASN A 185 4.69 21.37 22.22
C ASN A 185 4.00 22.58 21.57
N ALA A 186 2.84 22.97 22.10
CA ALA A 186 2.21 24.25 21.81
C ALA A 186 3.15 25.42 22.17
N ALA A 187 2.94 26.59 21.53
CA ALA A 187 3.81 27.75 21.71
C ALA A 187 3.92 28.17 23.18
N VAL A 188 5.16 28.31 23.67
CA VAL A 188 5.41 28.68 25.07
C VAL A 188 5.46 30.19 25.21
N ALA A 189 4.55 30.75 26.01
CA ALA A 189 4.56 32.15 26.39
C ALA A 189 5.71 32.43 27.38
N LEU A 190 6.61 33.34 27.01
CA LEU A 190 7.79 33.72 27.79
C LEU A 190 7.73 35.21 28.14
N ALA A 191 7.67 35.51 29.44
CA ALA A 191 7.66 36.86 29.99
C ALA A 191 9.07 37.48 30.03
N ALA A 192 9.14 38.80 30.06
CA ALA A 192 10.41 39.53 30.11
C ALA A 192 11.30 39.08 31.30
N GLY A 193 12.54 38.67 31.01
CA GLY A 193 13.48 38.12 32.01
C GLY A 193 13.29 36.63 32.35
N GLN A 194 12.31 35.94 31.76
CA GLN A 194 12.08 34.51 31.97
C GLN A 194 13.20 33.67 31.36
N LYS A 195 13.49 32.52 32.01
CA LYS A 195 14.43 31.51 31.53
C LYS A 195 13.69 30.21 31.23
N LEU A 196 14.04 29.57 30.12
CA LEU A 196 13.54 28.24 29.74
C LEU A 196 14.71 27.31 29.42
N THR A 197 14.66 26.09 29.96
CA THR A 197 15.60 25.01 29.57
C THR A 197 14.93 24.12 28.54
N VAL A 198 15.62 23.86 27.44
CA VAL A 198 15.12 23.10 26.27
C VAL A 198 16.14 22.03 25.91
N ASP A 199 15.88 20.79 26.34
CA ASP A 199 16.68 19.63 25.92
C ASP A 199 15.95 18.86 24.82
N GLN A 200 16.70 18.41 23.80
CA GLN A 200 16.17 17.74 22.62
C GLN A 200 17.08 16.57 22.16
N LEU A 201 16.45 15.46 21.75
CA LEU A 201 17.08 14.43 20.92
C LEU A 201 16.54 14.56 19.49
N LEU A 202 17.44 14.59 18.51
CA LEU A 202 17.10 14.48 17.09
C LEU A 202 17.24 13.02 16.68
N GLN A 203 16.11 12.41 16.32
CA GLN A 203 16.02 11.03 15.88
C GLN A 203 15.74 11.03 14.37
N PRO A 204 16.46 10.22 13.56
CA PRO A 204 16.15 10.12 12.14
C PRO A 204 14.73 9.57 11.95
N THR A 205 13.88 10.32 11.25
CA THR A 205 12.50 9.93 10.96
C THR A 205 12.41 8.98 9.78
N GLY A 206 11.37 8.16 9.74
CA GLY A 206 11.03 7.38 8.56
C GLY A 206 9.97 8.06 7.68
N THR A 207 9.65 7.38 6.58
CA THR A 207 8.67 7.78 5.58
C THR A 207 7.61 6.68 5.44
N VAL A 208 6.33 7.07 5.49
CA VAL A 208 5.20 6.18 5.27
C VAL A 208 4.51 6.58 3.98
N GLY A 209 4.57 5.71 2.98
CA GLY A 209 3.80 5.83 1.75
C GLY A 209 2.64 4.86 1.69
N GLY A 210 1.78 5.02 0.70
CA GLY A 210 0.69 4.07 0.47
C GLY A 210 -0.26 4.50 -0.62
N ARG A 211 -1.24 3.64 -0.89
CA ARG A 211 -2.37 3.96 -1.75
C ARG A 211 -3.68 3.81 -0.99
N LEU A 212 -4.47 4.88 -0.96
CA LEU A 212 -5.87 4.86 -0.55
C LEU A 212 -6.72 4.45 -1.76
N SER A 213 -7.60 3.46 -1.58
CA SER A 213 -8.53 3.02 -2.63
C SER A 213 -9.88 2.57 -2.06
N THR A 214 -10.92 2.51 -2.89
CA THR A 214 -12.21 1.91 -2.49
C THR A 214 -12.17 0.38 -2.62
N GLY A 215 -13.27 -0.31 -2.28
CA GLY A 215 -13.38 -1.77 -2.40
C GLY A 215 -12.96 -2.36 -3.76
N ASP A 216 -13.01 -1.60 -4.87
CA ASP A 216 -12.53 -2.04 -6.18
C ASP A 216 -10.99 -2.14 -6.33
N ARG A 217 -10.23 -1.61 -5.36
CA ARG A 217 -8.75 -1.49 -5.35
C ARG A 217 -8.17 -0.64 -6.49
N GLN A 218 -9.00 0.10 -7.23
CA GLN A 218 -8.64 0.85 -8.44
C GLN A 218 -8.95 2.35 -8.33
N THR A 219 -10.05 2.73 -7.68
CA THR A 219 -10.47 4.13 -7.52
C THR A 219 -10.05 4.66 -6.15
N ALA A 220 -9.65 5.93 -6.08
CA ALA A 220 -9.56 6.65 -4.82
C ALA A 220 -10.98 7.11 -4.38
N PRO A 221 -11.28 7.17 -3.07
CA PRO A 221 -12.51 7.79 -2.58
C PRO A 221 -12.48 9.31 -2.79
N ASP A 222 -13.66 9.94 -2.79
CA ASP A 222 -13.75 11.41 -2.79
C ASP A 222 -13.20 11.98 -1.47
N SER A 223 -12.33 12.98 -1.58
CA SER A 223 -11.75 13.73 -0.45
C SER A 223 -12.77 14.59 0.33
N ALA A 224 -13.96 14.80 -0.21
CA ALA A 224 -15.10 15.37 0.50
C ALA A 224 -15.80 14.33 1.40
N GLU A 225 -15.73 13.05 1.05
CA GLU A 225 -16.46 11.96 1.73
C GLU A 225 -15.59 11.22 2.76
N VAL A 226 -14.29 11.11 2.51
CA VAL A 226 -13.33 10.41 3.37
C VAL A 226 -12.21 11.36 3.80
N GLN A 227 -11.62 11.14 4.98
CA GLN A 227 -10.35 11.72 5.39
C GLN A 227 -9.37 10.62 5.81
N LEU A 228 -8.10 10.83 5.51
CA LEU A 228 -7.02 9.88 5.80
C LEU A 228 -6.16 10.41 6.95
N PHE A 229 -5.76 9.54 7.88
CA PHE A 229 -4.95 9.89 9.03
C PHE A 229 -3.88 8.83 9.29
N LEU A 230 -2.67 9.26 9.62
CA LEU A 230 -1.74 8.43 10.38
C LEU A 230 -2.17 8.47 11.85
N ALA A 231 -2.32 7.31 12.49
CA ALA A 231 -2.63 7.18 13.91
C ALA A 231 -1.54 6.36 14.61
N THR A 232 -1.25 6.68 15.87
CA THR A 232 -0.33 5.93 16.73
C THR A 232 -1.09 5.24 17.86
N ARG A 233 -0.62 4.08 18.32
CA ARG A 233 -1.15 3.43 19.52
C ARG A 233 -0.67 4.12 20.80
N LEU A 234 -1.54 4.24 21.80
CA LEU A 234 -1.24 4.79 23.13
C LEU A 234 -1.23 3.70 24.21
N ASP A 235 -0.89 4.10 25.45
CA ASP A 235 -0.93 3.25 26.66
C ASP A 235 -2.34 2.70 26.99
N ASP A 236 -3.39 3.22 26.36
CA ASP A 236 -4.77 2.71 26.45
C ASP A 236 -5.07 1.58 25.44
N ASP A 237 -4.05 1.13 24.71
CA ASP A 237 -4.07 0.13 23.63
C ASP A 237 -4.91 0.53 22.39
N LYS A 238 -5.38 1.79 22.32
CA LYS A 238 -6.14 2.35 21.20
C LYS A 238 -5.23 3.13 20.25
N TYR A 239 -5.66 3.24 19.00
CA TYR A 239 -5.06 4.15 18.02
C TYR A 239 -5.65 5.55 18.15
N HIS A 240 -4.80 6.57 18.06
CA HIS A 240 -5.17 7.99 18.12
C HIS A 240 -4.65 8.69 16.85
N PRO A 241 -5.51 9.35 16.04
CA PRO A 241 -5.08 10.12 14.88
C PRO A 241 -4.07 11.21 15.26
N VAL A 242 -2.94 11.31 14.57
CA VAL A 242 -1.86 12.28 14.88
C VAL A 242 -1.46 13.17 13.71
N ILE A 243 -1.63 12.70 12.47
CA ILE A 243 -1.38 13.50 11.26
C ILE A 243 -2.50 13.26 10.27
N ARG A 244 -3.16 14.32 9.80
CA ARG A 244 -4.07 14.24 8.64
C ARG A 244 -3.25 14.14 7.36
N LEU A 245 -3.54 13.12 6.55
CA LEU A 245 -2.85 12.83 5.30
C LEU A 245 -3.67 13.34 4.10
N GLY A 246 -2.99 13.95 3.13
CA GLY A 246 -3.52 14.18 1.79
C GLY A 246 -3.08 13.06 0.83
N TRP A 247 -3.83 12.88 -0.25
CA TRP A 247 -3.49 11.97 -1.34
C TRP A 247 -3.67 12.66 -2.70
N ALA A 248 -3.00 12.14 -3.72
CA ALA A 248 -3.19 12.52 -5.12
C ALA A 248 -4.42 11.83 -5.73
N ASP A 249 -4.88 12.29 -6.90
CA ASP A 249 -6.09 11.77 -7.59
C ASP A 249 -6.08 10.25 -7.84
N ASP A 250 -4.90 9.63 -7.93
CA ASP A 250 -4.73 8.19 -8.12
C ASP A 250 -4.75 7.38 -6.80
N GLY A 251 -4.92 8.06 -5.66
CA GLY A 251 -4.95 7.49 -4.31
C GLY A 251 -3.60 7.48 -3.60
N GLN A 252 -2.49 7.87 -4.24
CA GLN A 252 -1.18 7.82 -3.59
C GLN A 252 -1.05 8.89 -2.50
N TYR A 253 -0.56 8.47 -1.33
CA TYR A 253 -0.18 9.36 -0.24
C TYR A 253 1.26 9.08 0.20
N LEU A 254 1.89 10.11 0.75
CA LEU A 254 3.23 10.05 1.31
C LEU A 254 3.30 10.99 2.50
N ILE A 255 3.84 10.52 3.62
CA ILE A 255 4.20 11.33 4.77
C ILE A 255 5.64 11.00 5.18
N ASP A 256 6.52 11.96 4.97
CA ASP A 256 7.84 11.99 5.61
C ASP A 256 7.69 12.45 7.07
N PHE A 257 8.78 12.42 7.84
CA PHE A 257 8.81 12.94 9.21
C PHE A 257 7.93 12.13 10.20
N VAL A 258 7.83 10.80 10.00
CA VAL A 258 7.21 9.90 10.99
C VAL A 258 8.26 9.45 12.01
N LEU A 259 7.97 9.62 13.30
CA LEU A 259 8.91 9.26 14.36
C LEU A 259 9.01 7.74 14.56
N PRO A 260 10.21 7.18 14.72
CA PRO A 260 10.39 5.74 14.85
C PRO A 260 9.93 5.19 16.22
N TYR A 261 9.89 3.86 16.34
CA TYR A 261 9.62 3.12 17.58
C TYR A 261 8.23 3.35 18.20
N SER A 262 7.20 3.49 17.36
CA SER A 262 5.80 3.47 17.79
C SER A 262 4.98 2.59 16.86
N ASP A 263 3.87 2.05 17.38
CA ASP A 263 2.91 1.26 16.60
C ASP A 263 1.96 2.23 15.88
N TYR A 264 1.99 2.20 14.55
CA TYR A 264 1.17 3.04 13.70
C TYR A 264 0.16 2.22 12.89
N ALA A 265 -0.91 2.87 12.47
CA ALA A 265 -1.79 2.41 11.40
C ALA A 265 -2.35 3.63 10.65
N VAL A 266 -2.69 3.45 9.38
CA VAL A 266 -3.34 4.49 8.58
C VAL A 266 -4.84 4.25 8.57
N PHE A 267 -5.61 5.24 9.02
CA PHE A 267 -7.07 5.19 9.11
C PHE A 267 -7.72 6.07 8.05
N ALA A 268 -8.68 5.50 7.34
CA ALA A 268 -9.62 6.21 6.50
C ALA A 268 -10.96 6.33 7.24
N ILE A 269 -11.43 7.56 7.45
CA ILE A 269 -12.63 7.87 8.23
C ILE A 269 -13.63 8.57 7.30
N ARG A 270 -14.88 8.09 7.25
CA ARG A 270 -15.96 8.75 6.52
C ARG A 270 -16.38 10.02 7.26
N VAL A 271 -16.34 11.16 6.56
CA VAL A 271 -16.74 12.48 7.09
C VAL A 271 -17.92 13.10 6.34
N GLY A 272 -18.20 12.63 5.12
CA GLY A 272 -19.30 13.13 4.29
C GLY A 272 -20.60 12.33 4.46
N ALA A 273 -21.50 12.53 3.50
CA ALA A 273 -22.86 12.01 3.54
C ALA A 273 -23.06 10.69 2.76
N ASP A 274 -22.07 10.24 1.98
CA ASP A 274 -22.15 8.99 1.22
C ASP A 274 -21.99 7.77 2.14
N THR A 275 -23.13 7.25 2.59
CA THR A 275 -23.20 6.03 3.39
C THR A 275 -22.82 4.76 2.61
N SER A 276 -22.36 4.84 1.36
CA SER A 276 -21.76 3.71 0.64
C SER A 276 -20.32 3.41 1.08
N TYR A 277 -19.71 4.24 1.93
CA TYR A 277 -18.47 3.91 2.64
C TYR A 277 -18.74 3.49 4.09
N ALA A 278 -17.97 2.51 4.59
CA ALA A 278 -17.92 2.23 6.02
C ALA A 278 -17.39 3.44 6.79
N GLU A 279 -17.73 3.53 8.08
CA GLU A 279 -17.36 4.68 8.93
C GLU A 279 -15.86 4.80 9.14
N ILE A 280 -15.20 3.66 9.33
CA ILE A 280 -13.78 3.55 9.59
C ILE A 280 -13.24 2.33 8.84
N SER A 281 -12.13 2.53 8.13
CA SER A 281 -11.28 1.47 7.58
C SER A 281 -9.82 1.78 7.96
N SER A 282 -8.96 0.77 8.00
CA SER A 282 -7.54 0.95 8.31
C SER A 282 -6.61 0.12 7.42
N SER A 283 -5.32 0.45 7.46
CA SER A 283 -4.25 -0.48 7.12
C SER A 283 -4.13 -1.58 8.18
N ASP A 284 -3.33 -2.61 7.89
CA ASP A 284 -2.71 -3.43 8.93
C ASP A 284 -1.77 -2.53 9.79
N ALA A 285 -1.59 -2.89 11.07
CA ALA A 285 -0.68 -2.17 11.98
C ALA A 285 0.80 -2.42 11.63
N PHE A 286 1.64 -1.43 11.88
CA PHE A 286 3.08 -1.47 11.58
C PHE A 286 3.89 -0.67 12.60
N SER A 287 5.20 -0.91 12.64
CA SER A 287 6.16 -0.06 13.34
C SER A 287 7.23 0.42 12.37
N LEU A 288 7.97 1.46 12.75
CA LEU A 288 8.91 2.15 11.88
C LEU A 288 10.28 2.28 12.56
N GLY A 289 11.34 1.87 11.87
CA GLY A 289 12.73 2.12 12.24
C GLY A 289 13.23 3.51 11.78
N PRO A 290 14.38 3.97 12.31
CA PRO A 290 14.98 5.23 11.86
C PRO A 290 15.37 5.16 10.38
N ASN A 291 15.02 6.20 9.61
CA ASN A 291 15.20 6.26 8.15
C ASN A 291 14.54 5.12 7.35
N GLU A 292 13.60 4.38 7.95
CA GLU A 292 12.84 3.36 7.23
C GLU A 292 11.81 3.99 6.29
N THR A 293 11.69 3.46 5.07
CA THR A 293 10.60 3.80 4.16
C THR A 293 9.71 2.58 3.99
N THR A 294 8.43 2.70 4.36
CA THR A 294 7.46 1.62 4.29
C THR A 294 6.23 2.01 3.45
N ARG A 295 5.51 0.99 2.95
CA ARG A 295 4.27 1.16 2.18
C ARG A 295 3.11 0.43 2.85
N HIS A 296 2.03 1.16 3.14
CA HIS A 296 0.79 0.61 3.67
C HIS A 296 -0.39 1.03 2.78
N ASP A 297 -0.97 0.10 2.03
CA ASP A 297 -2.18 0.41 1.26
C ASP A 297 -3.40 0.34 2.18
N THR A 298 -4.33 1.29 2.02
CA THR A 298 -5.57 1.36 2.80
C THR A 298 -6.75 1.24 1.86
N ILE A 299 -7.66 0.31 2.15
CA ILE A 299 -8.90 0.13 1.40
C ILE A 299 -10.05 0.67 2.23
N VAL A 300 -10.78 1.64 1.70
CA VAL A 300 -12.07 2.08 2.24
C VAL A 300 -13.11 1.03 1.88
N SER A 301 -13.64 0.35 2.89
CA SER A 301 -14.69 -0.65 2.75
C SER A 301 -15.93 -0.02 2.12
N LYS A 302 -16.41 -0.61 1.02
CA LYS A 302 -17.63 -0.18 0.33
C LYS A 302 -18.82 -0.98 0.87
N LEU A 303 -19.86 -0.30 1.33
CA LEU A 303 -21.11 -0.92 1.74
C LEU A 303 -21.96 -1.20 0.49
N ILE A 304 -22.30 -2.47 0.28
CA ILE A 304 -23.05 -2.98 -0.87
C ILE A 304 -24.43 -3.51 -0.42
N ALA A 305 -25.43 -3.41 -1.28
CA ALA A 305 -26.78 -3.86 -0.94
C ALA A 305 -26.83 -5.39 -0.72
N SER A 306 -27.57 -5.81 0.32
CA SER A 306 -27.84 -7.23 0.59
C SER A 306 -28.73 -7.84 -0.50
N VAL A 307 -28.41 -9.07 -0.94
CA VAL A 307 -29.22 -9.80 -1.94
C VAL A 307 -30.04 -10.88 -1.27
N SER A 308 -31.36 -10.88 -1.51
CA SER A 308 -32.30 -11.79 -0.85
C SER A 308 -31.95 -13.27 -1.08
N GLY A 309 -31.83 -14.04 0.00
CA GLY A 309 -31.46 -15.47 -0.04
C GLY A 309 -29.97 -15.74 -0.25
N VAL A 310 -29.12 -14.72 -0.23
CA VAL A 310 -27.65 -14.81 -0.29
C VAL A 310 -27.09 -14.34 1.05
N ASN A 311 -26.08 -15.01 1.58
CA ASN A 311 -25.39 -14.54 2.79
C ASN A 311 -24.33 -13.49 2.45
N ASP A 312 -24.00 -12.64 3.41
CA ASP A 312 -23.16 -11.47 3.20
C ASP A 312 -21.73 -11.83 2.76
N ALA A 313 -21.17 -12.93 3.27
CA ALA A 313 -19.85 -13.42 2.87
C ALA A 313 -19.83 -13.86 1.39
N THR A 314 -20.88 -14.52 0.91
CA THR A 314 -21.05 -14.87 -0.51
C THR A 314 -21.28 -13.61 -1.36
N ASN A 315 -22.06 -12.64 -0.90
CA ASN A 315 -22.29 -11.38 -1.61
C ASN A 315 -20.98 -10.60 -1.80
N ALA A 316 -20.21 -10.42 -0.72
CA ALA A 316 -18.91 -9.78 -0.72
C ALA A 316 -17.88 -10.52 -1.58
N PHE A 317 -17.79 -11.85 -1.45
CA PHE A 317 -16.91 -12.71 -2.24
C PHE A 317 -17.16 -12.59 -3.75
N VAL A 318 -18.43 -12.60 -4.17
CA VAL A 318 -18.79 -12.42 -5.58
C VAL A 318 -18.42 -11.00 -6.04
N ASN A 319 -18.74 -9.95 -5.27
CA ASN A 319 -18.34 -8.59 -5.61
C ASN A 319 -16.81 -8.45 -5.78
N ALA A 320 -16.02 -9.04 -4.90
CA ALA A 320 -14.57 -9.06 -5.02
C ALA A 320 -14.06 -9.77 -6.29
N LEU A 321 -14.63 -10.92 -6.66
CA LEU A 321 -14.27 -11.62 -7.90
C LEU A 321 -14.64 -10.81 -9.16
N TYR A 322 -15.81 -10.14 -9.16
CA TYR A 322 -16.23 -9.28 -10.27
C TYR A 322 -15.29 -8.08 -10.44
N TRP A 323 -14.77 -7.47 -9.38
CA TRP A 323 -13.77 -6.40 -9.49
C TRP A 323 -12.37 -6.92 -9.87
N ASP A 324 -11.90 -7.99 -9.23
CA ASP A 324 -10.53 -8.51 -9.41
C ASP A 324 -10.30 -9.24 -10.74
N PHE A 325 -11.36 -9.75 -11.37
CA PHE A 325 -11.30 -10.40 -12.69
C PHE A 325 -12.00 -9.62 -13.79
N LEU A 326 -13.18 -9.04 -13.52
CA LEU A 326 -14.06 -8.49 -14.57
C LEU A 326 -14.07 -6.94 -14.59
N THR A 327 -13.40 -6.28 -13.64
CA THR A 327 -13.27 -4.81 -13.55
C THR A 327 -14.61 -4.06 -13.51
N ARG A 328 -15.66 -4.70 -12.98
CA ARG A 328 -17.02 -4.12 -12.86
C ARG A 328 -17.75 -4.60 -11.61
N SER A 329 -18.87 -3.97 -11.30
CA SER A 329 -19.82 -4.47 -10.30
C SER A 329 -20.69 -5.61 -10.87
N PRO A 330 -21.06 -6.63 -10.07
CA PRO A 330 -22.10 -7.60 -10.43
C PRO A 330 -23.50 -6.99 -10.34
N ALA A 331 -24.46 -7.57 -11.06
CA ALA A 331 -25.89 -7.35 -10.85
C ALA A 331 -26.45 -8.28 -9.73
N PRO A 332 -27.62 -8.00 -9.13
CA PRO A 332 -28.25 -8.92 -8.17
C PRO A 332 -28.49 -10.34 -8.72
N GLU A 333 -28.74 -10.45 -10.03
CA GLU A 333 -28.92 -11.71 -10.76
C GLU A 333 -27.62 -12.51 -10.88
N ASP A 334 -26.47 -11.82 -11.07
CA ASP A 334 -25.12 -12.42 -11.07
C ASP A 334 -24.85 -13.09 -9.71
N ILE A 335 -25.08 -12.34 -8.62
CA ILE A 335 -24.88 -12.82 -7.25
C ILE A 335 -25.80 -14.01 -6.95
N THR A 336 -27.06 -13.93 -7.39
CA THR A 336 -28.04 -15.03 -7.27
C THR A 336 -27.66 -16.26 -8.11
N PHE A 337 -27.02 -16.10 -9.26
CA PHE A 337 -26.47 -17.20 -10.05
C PHE A 337 -25.34 -17.92 -9.29
N TRP A 338 -24.36 -17.20 -8.76
CA TRP A 338 -23.26 -17.81 -8.01
C TRP A 338 -23.71 -18.46 -6.70
N ASN A 339 -24.68 -17.86 -5.99
CA ASN A 339 -25.31 -18.46 -4.81
C ASN A 339 -25.95 -19.83 -5.13
N ARG A 340 -26.55 -20.00 -6.32
CA ARG A 340 -27.08 -21.30 -6.76
C ARG A 340 -25.97 -22.34 -7.03
N GLN A 341 -24.77 -21.92 -7.45
CA GLN A 341 -23.64 -22.84 -7.59
C GLN A 341 -23.18 -23.37 -6.22
N PHE A 342 -23.08 -22.50 -5.21
CA PHE A 342 -22.81 -22.91 -3.83
C PHE A 342 -23.89 -23.84 -3.28
N ALA A 343 -25.18 -23.54 -3.51
CA ALA A 343 -26.28 -24.42 -3.14
C ALA A 343 -26.25 -25.78 -3.87
N GLY A 344 -25.67 -25.83 -5.07
CA GLY A 344 -25.39 -27.06 -5.83
C GLY A 344 -24.14 -27.82 -5.38
N GLY A 345 -23.43 -27.36 -4.34
CA GLY A 345 -22.23 -28.00 -3.79
C GLY A 345 -20.90 -27.54 -4.38
N ALA A 346 -20.87 -26.47 -5.19
CA ALA A 346 -19.61 -25.88 -5.65
C ALA A 346 -18.82 -25.26 -4.49
N GLY A 347 -17.53 -25.58 -4.38
CA GLY A 347 -16.61 -24.92 -3.44
C GLY A 347 -16.09 -23.58 -3.98
N LEU A 348 -15.49 -22.77 -3.10
CA LEU A 348 -14.90 -21.46 -3.45
C LEU A 348 -13.98 -21.53 -4.68
N GLY A 349 -13.01 -22.46 -4.69
CA GLY A 349 -12.12 -22.65 -5.84
C GLY A 349 -12.80 -23.08 -7.15
N ALA A 350 -13.97 -23.74 -7.10
CA ALA A 350 -14.73 -24.04 -8.31
C ALA A 350 -15.38 -22.77 -8.88
N VAL A 351 -15.91 -21.90 -8.02
CA VAL A 351 -16.44 -20.58 -8.40
C VAL A 351 -15.32 -19.71 -8.95
N SER A 352 -14.19 -19.57 -8.25
CA SER A 352 -13.05 -18.77 -8.71
C SER A 352 -12.44 -19.29 -10.01
N THR A 353 -12.40 -20.61 -10.21
CA THR A 353 -12.03 -21.19 -11.52
C THR A 353 -12.99 -20.72 -12.62
N GLY A 354 -14.29 -20.63 -12.34
CA GLY A 354 -15.30 -20.09 -13.27
C GLY A 354 -14.98 -18.67 -13.76
N PHE A 355 -14.47 -17.80 -12.89
CA PHE A 355 -14.00 -16.46 -13.29
C PHE A 355 -12.70 -16.53 -14.10
N VAL A 356 -11.69 -17.26 -13.61
CA VAL A 356 -10.38 -17.45 -14.27
C VAL A 356 -10.51 -18.03 -15.68
N THR A 357 -11.54 -18.87 -15.93
CA THR A 357 -11.80 -19.46 -17.25
C THR A 357 -12.94 -18.79 -18.02
N SER A 358 -13.52 -17.69 -17.50
CA SER A 358 -14.59 -16.96 -18.17
C SER A 358 -14.10 -16.27 -19.44
N ASP A 359 -14.97 -16.19 -20.46
CA ASP A 359 -14.64 -15.49 -21.70
C ASP A 359 -14.46 -13.98 -21.49
N GLU A 360 -15.16 -13.38 -20.53
CA GLU A 360 -14.98 -11.97 -20.14
C GLU A 360 -13.57 -11.72 -19.58
N TYR A 361 -13.09 -12.54 -18.63
CA TYR A 361 -11.72 -12.42 -18.11
C TYR A 361 -10.65 -12.74 -19.17
N ARG A 362 -10.87 -13.77 -20.01
CA ARG A 362 -9.97 -14.08 -21.14
C ARG A 362 -9.82 -12.87 -22.06
N LEU A 363 -10.93 -12.23 -22.42
CA LEU A 363 -10.94 -11.03 -23.26
C LEU A 363 -10.21 -9.85 -22.60
N ILE A 364 -10.44 -9.59 -21.30
CA ILE A 364 -9.70 -8.57 -20.54
C ILE A 364 -8.19 -8.85 -20.56
N ARG A 365 -7.76 -10.10 -20.36
CA ARG A 365 -6.34 -10.49 -20.43
C ARG A 365 -5.76 -10.38 -21.84
N ILE A 366 -6.52 -10.70 -22.88
CA ILE A 366 -6.13 -10.48 -24.28
C ILE A 366 -5.89 -9.00 -24.53
N ASP A 367 -6.86 -8.15 -24.22
CA ASP A 367 -6.78 -6.70 -24.45
C ASP A 367 -5.62 -6.06 -23.66
N ALA A 368 -5.43 -6.48 -22.41
CA ALA A 368 -4.31 -6.06 -21.56
C ALA A 368 -2.94 -6.50 -22.11
N ALA A 369 -2.81 -7.74 -22.60
CA ALA A 369 -1.55 -8.23 -23.16
C ALA A 369 -1.16 -7.47 -24.44
N TYR A 370 -2.12 -7.20 -25.33
CA TYR A 370 -1.90 -6.37 -26.52
C TYR A 370 -1.43 -4.96 -26.13
N SER A 371 -2.13 -4.30 -25.21
CA SER A 371 -1.80 -2.94 -24.78
C SER A 371 -0.44 -2.85 -24.07
N LYS A 372 -0.18 -3.74 -23.10
CA LYS A 372 1.02 -3.73 -22.25
C LYS A 372 2.29 -4.16 -22.99
N ILE A 373 2.20 -5.16 -23.87
CA ILE A 373 3.38 -5.79 -24.49
C ILE A 373 3.68 -5.20 -25.88
N LEU A 374 2.64 -4.93 -26.67
CA LEU A 374 2.75 -4.47 -28.06
C LEU A 374 2.38 -2.99 -28.25
N GLY A 375 1.87 -2.30 -27.22
CA GLY A 375 1.56 -0.86 -27.27
C GLY A 375 0.37 -0.49 -28.15
N ARG A 376 -0.54 -1.44 -28.43
CA ARG A 376 -1.71 -1.23 -29.29
C ARG A 376 -2.90 -2.07 -28.84
N GLY A 377 -4.10 -1.76 -29.33
CA GLY A 377 -5.25 -2.66 -29.20
C GLY A 377 -5.16 -3.90 -30.12
N PRO A 378 -5.90 -4.97 -29.81
CA PRO A 378 -6.12 -6.07 -30.74
C PRO A 378 -6.96 -5.65 -31.93
N ASP A 379 -6.76 -6.31 -33.07
CA ASP A 379 -7.75 -6.34 -34.14
C ASP A 379 -8.85 -7.36 -33.81
N ALA A 380 -10.03 -7.20 -34.42
CA ALA A 380 -11.19 -8.04 -34.11
C ALA A 380 -11.01 -9.52 -34.44
N GLY A 381 -10.20 -9.85 -35.47
CA GLY A 381 -9.92 -11.23 -35.88
C GLY A 381 -8.98 -11.91 -34.88
N GLY A 382 -7.83 -11.30 -34.61
CA GLY A 382 -6.86 -11.76 -33.62
C GLY A 382 -7.49 -11.95 -32.23
N ARG A 383 -8.28 -10.97 -31.76
CA ARG A 383 -9.00 -11.08 -30.48
C ARG A 383 -9.90 -12.32 -30.39
N ALA A 384 -10.64 -12.60 -31.47
CA ALA A 384 -11.53 -13.75 -31.55
C ALA A 384 -10.77 -15.08 -31.64
N ASP A 385 -9.65 -15.12 -32.36
CA ASP A 385 -8.81 -16.32 -32.47
C ASP A 385 -8.12 -16.67 -31.14
N TRP A 386 -7.58 -15.68 -30.42
CA TRP A 386 -7.04 -15.89 -29.07
C TRP A 386 -8.09 -16.45 -28.12
N LEU A 387 -9.30 -15.87 -28.10
CA LEU A 387 -10.41 -16.37 -27.28
C LEU A 387 -10.77 -17.82 -27.66
N ARG A 388 -10.88 -18.11 -28.95
CA ARG A 388 -11.20 -19.45 -29.47
C ARG A 388 -10.17 -20.50 -29.06
N TRP A 389 -8.88 -20.17 -29.09
CA TRP A 389 -7.83 -21.08 -28.63
C TRP A 389 -7.87 -21.30 -27.11
N MET A 390 -8.18 -20.27 -26.32
CA MET A 390 -8.41 -20.41 -24.87
C MET A 390 -9.65 -21.25 -24.55
N GLN A 391 -10.75 -21.07 -25.28
CA GLN A 391 -11.96 -21.90 -25.16
C GLN A 391 -11.70 -23.38 -25.49
N GLN A 392 -10.81 -23.65 -26.46
CA GLN A 392 -10.41 -25.01 -26.85
C GLN A 392 -9.35 -25.62 -25.92
N GLY A 393 -8.85 -24.88 -24.93
CA GLY A 393 -7.78 -25.34 -24.03
C GLY A 393 -6.43 -25.53 -24.72
N LEU A 394 -6.22 -24.91 -25.89
CA LEU A 394 -4.94 -24.95 -26.61
C LEU A 394 -3.88 -24.03 -25.98
N ILE A 395 -4.34 -22.99 -25.26
CA ILE A 395 -3.56 -22.01 -24.53
C ILE A 395 -4.34 -21.58 -23.26
N THR A 396 -3.63 -21.07 -22.26
CA THR A 396 -4.18 -20.45 -21.05
C THR A 396 -4.28 -18.92 -21.19
N THR A 397 -4.80 -18.24 -20.16
CA THR A 397 -4.84 -16.76 -20.13
C THR A 397 -3.46 -16.09 -20.03
N ASP A 398 -2.40 -16.87 -19.75
CA ASP A 398 -1.05 -16.37 -19.50
C ASP A 398 -0.09 -16.67 -20.67
N ASP A 399 -0.36 -17.73 -21.44
CA ASP A 399 0.41 -18.09 -22.65
C ASP A 399 0.36 -17.03 -23.76
N ILE A 400 -0.63 -16.13 -23.72
CA ILE A 400 -0.67 -15.00 -24.66
C ILE A 400 0.44 -13.98 -24.40
N GLU A 401 0.84 -13.78 -23.14
CA GLU A 401 1.94 -12.86 -22.81
C GLU A 401 3.28 -13.42 -23.31
N THR A 402 3.55 -14.71 -23.05
CA THR A 402 4.76 -15.39 -23.56
C THR A 402 4.78 -15.45 -25.08
N SER A 403 3.61 -15.65 -25.72
CA SER A 403 3.46 -15.59 -27.18
C SER A 403 3.79 -14.21 -27.76
N PHE A 404 3.36 -13.11 -27.11
CA PHE A 404 3.69 -11.76 -27.55
C PHE A 404 5.15 -11.38 -27.30
N TYR A 405 5.73 -11.73 -26.15
CA TYR A 405 7.18 -11.54 -25.92
C TYR A 405 8.02 -12.34 -26.93
N ALA A 406 7.57 -13.50 -27.40
CA ALA A 406 8.26 -14.29 -28.43
C ALA A 406 8.05 -13.78 -29.87
N SER A 407 7.04 -12.93 -30.09
CA SER A 407 6.53 -12.54 -31.40
C SER A 407 7.55 -11.78 -32.25
N GLN A 408 7.30 -11.74 -33.57
CA GLN A 408 8.09 -10.92 -34.48
C GLN A 408 7.85 -9.43 -34.26
N GLU A 409 6.61 -9.04 -33.95
CA GLU A 409 6.23 -7.65 -33.68
C GLU A 409 6.99 -7.08 -32.47
N TYR A 410 7.01 -7.78 -31.34
CA TYR A 410 7.78 -7.34 -30.17
C TYR A 410 9.28 -7.25 -30.49
N PHE A 411 9.84 -8.23 -31.21
CA PHE A 411 11.25 -8.22 -31.60
C PHE A 411 11.61 -7.01 -32.48
N ASP A 412 10.77 -6.66 -33.45
CA ASP A 412 10.98 -5.50 -34.33
C ASP A 412 10.81 -4.18 -33.56
N GLN A 413 9.82 -4.08 -32.66
CA GLN A 413 9.66 -2.95 -31.73
C GLN A 413 10.90 -2.74 -30.82
N ARG A 414 11.62 -3.82 -30.47
CA ARG A 414 12.88 -3.76 -29.72
C ARG A 414 14.11 -3.65 -30.62
N GLY A 415 13.95 -3.24 -31.89
CA GLY A 415 15.06 -2.93 -32.80
C GLY A 415 15.57 -4.08 -33.66
N GLY A 416 14.85 -5.19 -33.76
CA GLY A 416 15.06 -6.18 -34.82
C GLY A 416 16.35 -7.03 -34.72
N THR A 417 16.98 -7.12 -33.53
CA THR A 417 18.18 -7.94 -33.32
C THR A 417 18.07 -8.82 -32.09
N ASN A 418 18.71 -10.00 -32.10
CA ASN A 418 18.77 -10.87 -30.91
C ASN A 418 19.40 -10.13 -29.70
N THR A 419 20.38 -9.26 -29.94
CA THR A 419 21.07 -8.47 -28.91
C THR A 419 20.11 -7.50 -28.20
N SER A 420 19.35 -6.73 -28.98
CA SER A 420 18.41 -5.74 -28.43
C SER A 420 17.17 -6.40 -27.84
N PHE A 421 16.73 -7.53 -28.41
CA PHE A 421 15.70 -8.40 -27.84
C PHE A 421 16.08 -8.92 -26.45
N VAL A 422 17.26 -9.53 -26.28
CA VAL A 422 17.69 -10.06 -24.97
C VAL A 422 17.74 -8.94 -23.92
N LYS A 423 18.30 -7.78 -24.26
CA LYS A 423 18.31 -6.61 -23.35
C LYS A 423 16.90 -6.21 -22.92
N ALA A 424 15.97 -6.11 -23.87
CA ALA A 424 14.58 -5.76 -23.58
C ALA A 424 13.88 -6.80 -22.68
N ILE A 425 14.13 -8.09 -22.88
CA ILE A 425 13.55 -9.15 -22.03
C ILE A 425 14.13 -9.11 -20.61
N TYR A 426 15.43 -8.84 -20.45
CA TYR A 426 16.03 -8.61 -19.12
C TYR A 426 15.38 -7.46 -18.38
N THR A 427 15.20 -6.29 -19.02
CA THR A 427 14.57 -5.13 -18.37
C THR A 427 13.07 -5.31 -18.15
N THR A 428 12.38 -6.11 -18.99
CA THR A 428 10.92 -6.29 -18.94
C THR A 428 10.49 -7.39 -17.97
N LEU A 429 11.25 -8.49 -17.86
CA LEU A 429 10.90 -9.65 -17.03
C LEU A 429 11.75 -9.80 -15.77
N LEU A 430 12.97 -9.26 -15.73
CA LEU A 430 13.89 -9.38 -14.57
C LEU A 430 14.21 -8.03 -13.93
N HIS A 431 13.63 -6.94 -14.44
CA HIS A 431 13.79 -5.56 -13.95
C HIS A 431 15.26 -5.10 -13.75
N ARG A 432 16.18 -5.65 -14.55
CA ARG A 432 17.63 -5.37 -14.50
C ARG A 432 18.28 -5.44 -15.88
N ASP A 433 19.46 -4.85 -16.03
CA ASP A 433 20.23 -4.93 -17.26
C ASP A 433 20.89 -6.30 -17.49
N ALA A 434 21.02 -6.68 -18.76
CA ALA A 434 21.78 -7.87 -19.18
C ALA A 434 23.29 -7.56 -19.26
N SER A 435 24.13 -8.41 -18.69
CA SER A 435 25.58 -8.32 -18.89
C SER A 435 25.98 -8.72 -20.33
N SER A 436 27.22 -8.42 -20.72
CA SER A 436 27.77 -8.86 -22.01
C SER A 436 27.82 -10.39 -22.14
N ALA A 437 28.03 -11.10 -21.02
CA ALA A 437 28.02 -12.56 -20.97
C ALA A 437 26.59 -13.10 -21.16
N ASP A 438 25.61 -12.52 -20.47
CA ASP A 438 24.18 -12.85 -20.61
C ASP A 438 23.73 -12.72 -22.07
N VAL A 439 23.99 -11.56 -22.68
CA VAL A 439 23.65 -11.30 -24.08
C VAL A 439 24.29 -12.33 -25.01
N THR A 440 25.57 -12.65 -24.81
CA THR A 440 26.26 -13.66 -25.63
C THR A 440 25.66 -15.06 -25.47
N PHE A 441 25.29 -15.44 -24.25
CA PHE A 441 24.68 -16.73 -23.94
C PHE A 441 23.29 -16.87 -24.57
N TRP A 442 22.39 -15.91 -24.34
CA TRP A 442 21.01 -15.99 -24.82
C TRP A 442 20.89 -15.78 -26.33
N THR A 443 21.69 -14.89 -26.94
CA THR A 443 21.68 -14.71 -28.41
C THR A 443 22.05 -15.99 -29.15
N LYS A 444 22.97 -16.80 -28.60
CA LYS A 444 23.28 -18.14 -29.10
C LYS A 444 22.09 -19.10 -28.97
N LEU A 445 21.41 -19.12 -27.82
CA LEU A 445 20.25 -19.99 -27.60
C LEU A 445 19.03 -19.61 -28.46
N ILE A 446 18.83 -18.32 -28.77
CA ILE A 446 17.80 -17.87 -29.74
C ILE A 446 18.07 -18.49 -31.12
N VAL A 447 19.33 -18.60 -31.57
CA VAL A 447 19.67 -19.24 -32.85
C VAL A 447 19.45 -20.77 -32.81
N GLN A 448 19.61 -21.41 -31.64
CA GLN A 448 19.50 -22.86 -31.50
C GLN A 448 18.06 -23.35 -31.26
N HIS A 449 17.23 -22.56 -30.56
CA HIS A 449 15.91 -22.99 -30.07
C HIS A 449 14.78 -21.99 -30.39
N GLY A 450 15.09 -20.81 -30.93
CA GLY A 450 14.13 -19.74 -31.21
C GLY A 450 13.78 -18.88 -30.00
N ARG A 451 13.14 -17.73 -30.26
CA ARG A 451 12.75 -16.77 -29.20
C ARG A 451 11.74 -17.36 -28.21
N ALA A 452 10.77 -18.14 -28.68
CA ALA A 452 9.72 -18.73 -27.84
C ALA A 452 10.29 -19.64 -26.74
N TRP A 453 11.27 -20.49 -27.08
CA TRP A 453 11.95 -21.34 -26.09
C TRP A 453 12.70 -20.49 -25.06
N VAL A 454 13.40 -19.43 -25.49
CA VAL A 454 14.10 -18.51 -24.58
C VAL A 454 13.11 -17.80 -23.66
N ILE A 455 11.97 -17.28 -24.16
CA ILE A 455 10.95 -16.66 -23.32
C ILE A 455 10.44 -17.64 -22.24
N ALA A 456 10.19 -18.90 -22.58
CA ALA A 456 9.82 -19.92 -21.59
C ALA A 456 10.89 -20.09 -20.50
N GLN A 457 12.19 -20.07 -20.83
CA GLN A 457 13.25 -20.16 -19.81
C GLN A 457 13.27 -18.97 -18.85
N PHE A 458 12.88 -17.76 -19.29
CA PHE A 458 12.74 -16.61 -18.39
C PHE A 458 11.44 -16.71 -17.58
N TRP A 459 10.33 -17.01 -18.25
CA TRP A 459 8.99 -17.07 -17.65
C TRP A 459 8.84 -18.15 -16.58
N ASP A 460 9.52 -19.28 -16.75
CA ASP A 460 9.51 -20.39 -15.80
C ASP A 460 10.70 -20.36 -14.82
N SER A 461 11.50 -19.29 -14.83
CA SER A 461 12.58 -19.12 -13.87
C SER A 461 12.03 -18.77 -12.48
N THR A 462 12.74 -19.22 -11.43
CA THR A 462 12.40 -18.89 -10.04
C THR A 462 12.35 -17.37 -9.79
N GLU A 463 13.18 -16.59 -10.50
CA GLU A 463 13.24 -15.13 -10.41
C GLU A 463 11.87 -14.52 -10.81
N THR A 464 11.39 -14.81 -12.03
CA THR A 464 10.12 -14.25 -12.52
C THR A 464 8.89 -14.85 -11.84
N ILE A 465 8.88 -16.16 -11.53
CA ILE A 465 7.74 -16.78 -10.85
C ILE A 465 7.59 -16.24 -9.43
N SER A 466 8.68 -16.01 -8.70
CA SER A 466 8.60 -15.43 -7.34
C SER A 466 7.98 -14.04 -7.37
N GLU A 467 8.32 -13.22 -8.38
CA GLU A 467 7.71 -11.92 -8.58
C GLU A 467 6.22 -12.04 -8.94
N ARG A 468 5.85 -12.83 -9.96
CA ARG A 468 4.44 -12.98 -10.37
C ARG A 468 3.58 -13.52 -9.22
N VAL A 469 4.06 -14.52 -8.48
CA VAL A 469 3.42 -15.01 -7.26
C VAL A 469 3.21 -13.89 -6.26
N SER A 470 4.23 -13.07 -5.98
CA SER A 470 4.15 -11.96 -5.02
C SER A 470 3.16 -10.87 -5.45
N LEU A 471 3.16 -10.51 -6.74
CA LEU A 471 2.20 -9.56 -7.33
C LEU A 471 0.76 -10.08 -7.23
N MET A 472 0.54 -11.37 -7.50
CA MET A 472 -0.78 -11.99 -7.38
C MET A 472 -1.22 -12.11 -5.92
N TYR A 473 -0.28 -12.34 -5.01
CA TYR A 473 -0.53 -12.31 -3.56
C TYR A 473 -1.03 -10.93 -3.11
N ALA A 474 -0.33 -9.87 -3.52
CA ALA A 474 -0.75 -8.50 -3.25
C ALA A 474 -2.11 -8.18 -3.89
N ALA A 475 -2.32 -8.56 -5.16
CA ALA A 475 -3.53 -8.29 -5.90
C ALA A 475 -4.79 -8.94 -5.30
N TYR A 476 -4.74 -10.23 -4.92
CA TYR A 476 -5.90 -10.96 -4.41
C TYR A 476 -6.01 -10.89 -2.88
N LEU A 477 -4.92 -11.16 -2.16
CA LEU A 477 -4.87 -11.30 -0.70
C LEU A 477 -4.40 -10.04 0.05
N GLY A 478 -4.00 -8.98 -0.66
CA GLY A 478 -3.68 -7.68 -0.04
C GLY A 478 -2.47 -7.68 0.88
N ARG A 479 -1.54 -8.65 0.73
CA ARG A 479 -0.30 -8.73 1.51
C ARG A 479 0.81 -9.38 0.68
N THR A 480 2.06 -9.28 1.14
CA THR A 480 3.16 -10.09 0.63
C THR A 480 3.08 -11.54 1.15
N PRO A 481 3.57 -12.53 0.40
CA PRO A 481 3.72 -13.88 0.91
C PRO A 481 4.91 -13.96 1.87
N ASP A 482 4.78 -14.74 2.94
CA ASP A 482 5.93 -15.12 3.77
C ASP A 482 6.88 -16.04 3.00
N PRO A 483 8.14 -16.24 3.43
CA PRO A 483 9.12 -17.04 2.68
C PRO A 483 8.69 -18.49 2.41
N ALA A 484 7.93 -19.13 3.31
CA ALA A 484 7.47 -20.51 3.13
C ALA A 484 6.23 -20.55 2.21
N GLY A 485 5.30 -19.60 2.38
CA GLY A 485 4.18 -19.37 1.47
C GLY A 485 4.65 -19.13 0.04
N LEU A 486 5.61 -18.21 -0.15
CA LEU A 486 6.20 -17.90 -1.46
C LEU A 486 6.78 -19.16 -2.12
N ALA A 487 7.62 -19.91 -1.41
CA ALA A 487 8.22 -21.14 -1.95
C ALA A 487 7.17 -22.18 -2.37
N ASN A 488 6.10 -22.35 -1.59
CA ASN A 488 4.99 -23.27 -1.91
C ASN A 488 4.19 -22.81 -3.14
N TRP A 489 3.89 -21.52 -3.24
CA TRP A 489 3.13 -20.98 -4.38
C TRP A 489 3.96 -20.89 -5.67
N VAL A 490 5.27 -20.66 -5.58
CA VAL A 490 6.22 -20.81 -6.71
C VAL A 490 6.21 -22.25 -7.23
N GLY A 491 6.29 -23.24 -6.34
CA GLY A 491 6.19 -24.65 -6.71
C GLY A 491 4.83 -25.02 -7.33
N THR A 492 3.76 -24.37 -6.90
CA THR A 492 2.41 -24.55 -7.46
C THR A 492 2.28 -23.91 -8.85
N ALA A 493 2.80 -22.69 -9.03
CA ALA A 493 2.79 -21.98 -10.32
C ALA A 493 3.58 -22.74 -11.39
N LEU A 494 4.74 -23.31 -11.03
CA LEU A 494 5.55 -24.19 -11.89
C LEU A 494 4.80 -25.46 -12.37
N GLN A 495 3.74 -25.89 -11.68
CA GLN A 495 2.99 -27.11 -12.01
C GLN A 495 1.65 -26.83 -12.68
N LEU A 496 0.95 -25.77 -12.28
CA LEU A 496 -0.43 -25.47 -12.69
C LEU A 496 -0.55 -24.18 -13.53
N GLY A 497 0.56 -23.45 -13.71
CA GLY A 497 0.58 -22.13 -14.31
C GLY A 497 -0.07 -21.05 -13.45
N ASP A 498 0.13 -19.80 -13.85
CA ASP A 498 -0.44 -18.61 -13.20
C ASP A 498 -1.98 -18.68 -13.13
N SER A 499 -2.66 -19.26 -14.12
CA SER A 499 -4.11 -19.49 -14.11
C SER A 499 -4.56 -20.38 -12.94
N GLY A 500 -3.85 -21.49 -12.68
CA GLY A 500 -4.11 -22.34 -11.50
C GLY A 500 -3.83 -21.61 -10.19
N LEU A 501 -2.76 -20.82 -10.15
CA LEU A 501 -2.41 -19.97 -9.00
C LEU A 501 -3.51 -18.94 -8.68
N ARG A 502 -4.09 -18.25 -9.68
CA ARG A 502 -5.22 -17.31 -9.46
C ARG A 502 -6.40 -18.00 -8.81
N SER A 503 -6.78 -19.17 -9.30
CA SER A 503 -7.88 -19.95 -8.73
C SER A 503 -7.59 -20.36 -7.28
N GLY A 504 -6.35 -20.78 -6.97
CA GLY A 504 -5.93 -21.10 -5.60
C GLY A 504 -5.95 -19.89 -4.65
N LEU A 505 -5.44 -18.74 -5.09
CA LEU A 505 -5.36 -17.51 -4.27
C LEU A 505 -6.72 -16.83 -4.06
N SER A 506 -7.62 -16.90 -5.04
CA SER A 506 -8.97 -16.31 -4.95
C SER A 506 -10.07 -17.31 -4.53
N GLY A 507 -9.72 -18.59 -4.35
CA GLY A 507 -10.65 -19.69 -4.08
C GLY A 507 -10.62 -20.23 -2.65
N ASN A 508 -10.22 -19.41 -1.67
CA ASN A 508 -9.98 -19.83 -0.29
C ASN A 508 -10.64 -18.88 0.74
N ALA A 509 -10.62 -19.28 2.02
CA ALA A 509 -11.25 -18.54 3.10
C ALA A 509 -10.59 -17.20 3.44
N GLU A 510 -9.27 -17.04 3.20
CA GLU A 510 -8.58 -15.76 3.39
C GLU A 510 -9.10 -14.72 2.39
N TYR A 511 -9.28 -15.12 1.12
CA TYR A 511 -9.86 -14.25 0.11
C TYR A 511 -11.31 -13.87 0.44
N VAL A 512 -12.12 -14.78 1.01
CA VAL A 512 -13.47 -14.45 1.52
C VAL A 512 -13.40 -13.38 2.62
N GLY A 513 -12.49 -13.52 3.59
CA GLY A 513 -12.31 -12.51 4.64
C GLY A 513 -11.86 -11.15 4.09
N ARG A 514 -10.91 -11.13 3.15
CA ARG A 514 -10.49 -9.91 2.43
C ARG A 514 -11.63 -9.33 1.58
N ALA A 515 -12.50 -10.15 1.01
CA ALA A 515 -13.67 -9.70 0.27
C ALA A 515 -14.70 -9.02 1.18
N GLN A 516 -15.01 -9.61 2.34
CA GLN A 516 -15.87 -8.99 3.36
C GLN A 516 -15.30 -7.67 3.89
N TYR A 517 -13.97 -7.55 4.03
CA TYR A 517 -13.34 -6.29 4.39
C TYR A 517 -13.50 -5.21 3.31
N ARG A 518 -13.44 -5.58 2.03
CA ARG A 518 -13.63 -4.65 0.89
C ARG A 518 -15.09 -4.27 0.67
N PHE A 519 -15.98 -5.21 0.91
CA PHE A 519 -17.41 -5.14 0.60
C PHE A 519 -18.23 -5.55 1.82
N GLY A 520 -18.55 -4.58 2.68
CA GLY A 520 -19.51 -4.77 3.78
C GLY A 520 -20.95 -4.80 3.24
N VAL A 521 -21.88 -5.41 3.97
CA VAL A 521 -23.30 -5.59 3.56
C VAL A 521 -24.22 -5.03 4.62
#